data_AF-A0A2J0MZU9-F1
#
_entry.id   AF-A0A2J0MZU9-F1
#
_cell.length_a   1.000
_cell.length_b   1.000
_cell.length_c   1.000
_cell.angle_alpha   90.00
_cell.angle_beta   90.00
_cell.angle_gamma   90.00
#
_symmetry.space_group_name_H-M   'P 1'
#
loop_
_entity.id
_entity.type
_entity.pdbx_description
1 polymer ?
#
loop_
_entity_poly.entity_id
_entity_poly.type
_entity_poly.pdbx_seq_one_letter_code
_entity_poly.pdbx_strand_id
1 'polypeptide(L)'
;MFGFFNFLIWPILIIGVIFFFVRFLRRRRKAEVIKEKDWYLQFSLSKEDTVSQFFFLFSVFFLGVTILAFNKDLGDPLSLRTILLLVSVIGLGIGYYFKVIYTLAVSLIGLVGWWGAQAAEWAQGKDIKGAALFVGLLFISILFYLLSRVHEKKVKFKRVSIVYLILGLIPVTATLFLFSTKSGLRTLGEITKGASFFASWEITFSLFVFLVSIVGILVYALSKNLIFKPEALVIGFLVVLFSIIAFLPEQTMFLQQRMQQWRYEYYRDINLSGSGILWAIIFNILVLIEAFGLVLLSYFKKEGWLNKIGLLFVGALFIVKFFEWQNHWGSNPLLISMAVVMFLTCGLTVYLLVKSLRKKFNLKIEDKIYSVLGLVPLTFFLFLLSSESGLKNFNFNVQSLPFFSYLLILTTIYLLLNLILWFYFFRTKINLFREITFLIAFLFLLTLIILVFPHKNLFTESNELSGLGIFWAVVFNLMLFSEIVGIIFLGYFNNKNFFINLGIVFMSILIFVKYFDWFFAFLDKSIFFIGAGILLFVVGWFMEKGRRYMLSAIKKEEISQNQ
;
A
#
# COMPACT_ATOMS: atom_id res chain seq x y z
N MET A 1 15.73 26.68 7.85
CA MET A 1 16.78 25.65 7.61
C MET A 1 16.21 24.31 7.12
N PHE A 2 15.17 23.74 7.73
CA PHE A 2 14.62 22.41 7.33
C PHE A 2 14.17 22.33 5.86
N GLY A 3 13.58 23.41 5.32
CA GLY A 3 13.19 23.48 3.90
C GLY A 3 14.36 23.42 2.92
N PHE A 4 15.54 23.94 3.30
CA PHE A 4 16.71 23.99 2.42
C PHE A 4 17.43 22.63 2.31
N PHE A 5 17.55 21.91 3.43
CA PHE A 5 18.10 20.55 3.44
C PHE A 5 17.18 19.55 2.72
N ASN A 6 15.86 19.63 2.91
CA ASN A 6 14.91 18.83 2.14
C ASN A 6 15.01 19.14 0.64
N PHE A 7 15.19 20.40 0.24
CA PHE A 7 15.31 20.79 -1.16
C PHE A 7 16.57 20.25 -1.85
N LEU A 8 17.70 20.11 -1.14
CA LEU A 8 18.97 19.63 -1.71
C LEU A 8 19.09 18.09 -1.76
N ILE A 9 18.44 17.37 -0.85
CA ILE A 9 18.50 15.91 -0.78
C ILE A 9 17.78 15.27 -1.99
N TRP A 10 16.65 15.82 -2.42
CA TRP A 10 15.85 15.28 -3.53
C TRP A 10 16.57 15.28 -4.90
N PRO A 11 17.23 16.36 -5.36
CA PRO A 11 17.97 16.38 -6.62
C PRO A 11 19.13 15.36 -6.66
N ILE A 12 19.87 15.22 -5.56
CA ILE A 12 20.99 14.27 -5.47
C ILE A 12 20.48 12.82 -5.54
N LEU A 13 19.35 12.54 -4.89
CA LEU A 13 18.68 11.24 -4.99
C LEU A 13 18.16 10.97 -6.40
N ILE A 14 17.53 11.95 -7.04
CA ILE A 14 17.02 11.83 -8.41
C ILE A 14 18.18 11.55 -9.39
N ILE A 15 19.30 12.27 -9.25
CA ILE A 15 20.50 12.06 -10.08
C ILE A 15 21.11 10.68 -9.81
N GLY A 16 21.19 10.25 -8.55
CA GLY A 16 21.66 8.92 -8.16
C GLY A 16 20.78 7.80 -8.72
N VAL A 17 19.45 7.96 -8.65
CA VAL A 17 18.46 7.05 -9.27
C VAL A 17 18.67 6.98 -10.77
N ILE A 18 18.77 8.12 -11.46
CA ILE A 18 18.94 8.18 -12.92
C ILE A 18 20.27 7.51 -13.34
N PHE A 19 21.38 7.82 -12.67
CA PHE A 19 22.68 7.23 -12.97
C PHE A 19 22.71 5.71 -12.72
N PHE A 20 22.13 5.26 -11.61
CA PHE A 20 21.98 3.85 -11.29
C PHE A 20 21.13 3.13 -12.34
N PHE A 21 20.00 3.72 -12.75
CA PHE A 21 19.13 3.18 -13.79
C PHE A 21 19.85 3.10 -15.15
N VAL A 22 20.59 4.13 -15.57
CA VAL A 22 21.37 4.10 -16.83
C VAL A 22 22.42 2.98 -16.80
N ARG A 23 23.09 2.76 -15.67
CA ARG A 23 24.08 1.68 -15.52
C ARG A 23 23.44 0.29 -15.43
N PHE A 24 22.28 0.18 -14.80
CA PHE A 24 21.45 -1.02 -14.71
C PHE A 24 20.99 -1.50 -16.09
N LEU A 25 20.55 -0.57 -16.95
CA LEU A 25 20.10 -0.85 -18.31
C LEU A 25 21.22 -1.41 -19.21
N ARG A 26 22.47 -0.98 -18.99
CA ARG A 26 23.63 -1.41 -19.81
C ARG A 26 24.04 -2.88 -19.57
N ARG A 27 23.71 -3.47 -18.40
CA ARG A 27 24.13 -4.84 -18.03
C ARG A 27 23.12 -5.95 -18.36
N ARG A 28 21.87 -5.61 -18.73
CA ARG A 28 20.79 -6.60 -18.97
C ARG A 28 20.90 -7.42 -20.27
N ARG A 29 21.82 -7.09 -21.19
CA ARG A 29 21.98 -7.81 -22.48
C ARG A 29 22.40 -9.29 -22.39
N LYS A 30 22.70 -9.84 -21.20
CA LYS A 30 23.26 -11.20 -21.04
C LYS A 30 22.39 -12.22 -20.27
N ALA A 31 21.12 -11.91 -19.93
CA ALA A 31 20.34 -12.71 -18.97
C ALA A 31 19.11 -13.47 -19.53
N GLU A 32 18.97 -13.64 -20.84
CA GLU A 32 17.75 -14.19 -21.46
C GLU A 32 17.56 -15.74 -21.36
N VAL A 33 18.44 -16.48 -20.67
CA VAL A 33 18.37 -17.97 -20.60
C VAL A 33 17.67 -18.50 -19.32
N ILE A 34 17.16 -17.63 -18.44
CA ILE A 34 16.62 -18.05 -17.12
C ILE A 34 15.08 -17.96 -17.12
N LYS A 35 14.40 -18.87 -17.81
CA LYS A 35 12.91 -18.89 -17.86
C LYS A 35 12.24 -19.97 -17.01
N GLU A 36 12.96 -20.99 -16.55
CA GLU A 36 12.37 -22.08 -15.74
C GLU A 36 12.48 -21.88 -14.22
N LYS A 37 13.30 -20.93 -13.74
CA LYS A 37 13.66 -20.89 -12.31
C LYS A 37 12.58 -20.28 -11.40
N ASP A 38 11.57 -19.59 -11.93
CA ASP A 38 10.70 -18.70 -11.14
C ASP A 38 9.32 -19.29 -10.75
N TRP A 39 9.08 -20.59 -10.94
CA TRP A 39 7.77 -21.21 -10.65
C TRP A 39 7.31 -21.00 -9.19
N TYR A 40 8.25 -20.91 -8.25
CA TYR A 40 7.96 -20.74 -6.83
C TYR A 40 7.45 -19.34 -6.46
N LEU A 41 7.62 -18.36 -7.36
CA LEU A 41 7.13 -16.99 -7.17
C LEU A 41 5.64 -16.84 -7.51
N GLN A 42 5.02 -17.85 -8.11
CA GLN A 42 3.59 -17.86 -8.35
C GLN A 42 2.89 -18.28 -7.06
N PHE A 43 2.07 -17.39 -6.48
CA PHE A 43 1.26 -17.67 -5.28
C PHE A 43 0.33 -18.86 -5.46
N SER A 44 -0.09 -19.12 -6.69
CA SER A 44 -0.82 -20.31 -7.11
C SER A 44 -0.22 -20.85 -8.41
N LEU A 45 0.08 -22.15 -8.46
CA LEU A 45 0.55 -22.78 -9.70
C LEU A 45 -0.53 -22.89 -10.76
N SER A 46 -1.77 -23.04 -10.29
CA SER A 46 -2.94 -23.23 -11.13
C SER A 46 -4.15 -22.53 -10.52
N LYS A 47 -5.22 -22.39 -11.29
CA LYS A 47 -6.47 -21.78 -10.78
C LYS A 47 -7.13 -22.68 -9.73
N GLU A 48 -7.00 -23.99 -9.91
CA GLU A 48 -7.49 -25.02 -8.99
C GLU A 48 -6.76 -24.94 -7.64
N ASP A 49 -5.44 -24.70 -7.66
CA ASP A 49 -4.63 -24.43 -6.46
C ASP A 49 -5.17 -23.20 -5.72
N THR A 50 -5.43 -22.09 -6.42
CA THR A 50 -6.02 -20.88 -5.79
C THR A 50 -7.35 -21.20 -5.09
N VAL A 51 -8.25 -21.91 -5.77
CA VAL A 51 -9.58 -22.26 -5.22
C VAL A 51 -9.44 -23.15 -3.99
N SER A 52 -8.57 -24.16 -4.04
CA SER A 52 -8.30 -25.02 -2.88
C SER A 52 -7.74 -24.22 -1.70
N GLN A 53 -6.79 -23.30 -1.94
CA GLN A 53 -6.25 -22.44 -0.88
C GLN A 53 -7.33 -21.57 -0.23
N PHE A 54 -8.29 -21.05 -1.00
CA PHE A 54 -9.43 -20.32 -0.47
C PHE A 54 -10.37 -21.20 0.37
N PHE A 55 -10.65 -22.44 -0.06
CA PHE A 55 -11.47 -23.36 0.73
C PHE A 55 -10.84 -23.68 2.10
N PHE A 56 -9.54 -23.93 2.15
CA PHE A 56 -8.83 -24.12 3.42
C PHE A 56 -8.85 -22.86 4.29
N LEU A 57 -8.69 -21.68 3.69
CA LEU A 57 -8.79 -20.42 4.41
C LEU A 57 -10.18 -20.20 5.01
N PHE A 58 -11.23 -20.38 4.21
CA PHE A 58 -12.61 -20.27 4.69
C PHE A 58 -12.93 -21.30 5.76
N SER A 59 -12.43 -22.53 5.65
CA SER A 59 -12.58 -23.55 6.69
C SER A 59 -12.01 -23.09 8.03
N VAL A 60 -10.82 -22.46 8.04
CA VAL A 60 -10.23 -21.90 9.27
C VAL A 60 -11.05 -20.72 9.82
N PHE A 61 -11.56 -19.84 8.96
CA PHE A 61 -12.43 -18.75 9.41
C PHE A 61 -13.75 -19.25 9.99
N PHE A 62 -14.42 -20.19 9.32
CA PHE A 62 -15.65 -20.79 9.83
C PHE A 62 -15.41 -21.52 11.14
N LEU A 63 -14.30 -22.25 11.28
CA LEU A 63 -13.91 -22.85 12.55
C LEU A 63 -13.82 -21.78 13.66
N GLY A 64 -13.17 -20.65 13.40
CA GLY A 64 -13.08 -19.56 14.37
C GLY A 64 -14.44 -18.94 14.73
N VAL A 65 -15.31 -18.70 13.75
CA VAL A 65 -16.67 -18.20 13.97
C VAL A 65 -17.51 -19.21 14.76
N THR A 66 -17.42 -20.49 14.44
CA THR A 66 -18.12 -21.57 15.14
C THR A 66 -17.66 -21.66 16.59
N ILE A 67 -16.35 -21.65 16.86
CA ILE A 67 -15.83 -21.67 18.23
C ILE A 67 -16.29 -20.42 19.00
N LEU A 68 -16.29 -19.25 18.36
CA LEU A 68 -16.77 -18.00 18.98
C LEU A 68 -18.27 -18.05 19.31
N ALA A 69 -19.10 -18.60 18.41
CA ALA A 69 -20.53 -18.77 18.64
C ALA A 69 -20.79 -19.75 19.80
N PHE A 70 -20.15 -20.92 19.76
CA PHE A 70 -20.22 -21.89 20.86
C PHE A 70 -19.73 -21.31 22.19
N ASN A 71 -18.67 -20.51 22.17
CA ASN A 71 -18.19 -19.83 23.36
C ASN A 71 -19.27 -18.93 23.97
N LYS A 72 -19.93 -18.13 23.13
CA LYS A 72 -21.01 -17.24 23.56
C LYS A 72 -22.20 -18.01 24.13
N ASP A 73 -22.59 -19.11 23.48
CA ASP A 73 -23.72 -19.95 23.92
C ASP A 73 -23.41 -20.68 25.24
N LEU A 74 -22.13 -20.93 25.55
CA LEU A 74 -21.67 -21.55 26.80
C LEU A 74 -21.38 -20.52 27.92
N GLY A 75 -21.70 -19.25 27.73
CA GLY A 75 -21.45 -18.20 28.73
C GLY A 75 -20.01 -17.68 28.75
N ASP A 76 -19.35 -17.66 27.59
CA ASP A 76 -18.00 -17.14 27.35
C ASP A 76 -16.86 -17.74 28.19
N PRO A 77 -16.72 -19.08 28.29
CA PRO A 77 -15.69 -19.72 29.10
C PRO A 77 -14.26 -19.48 28.58
N LEU A 78 -14.09 -19.20 27.28
CA LEU A 78 -12.81 -18.87 26.66
C LEU A 78 -12.75 -17.38 26.35
N SER A 79 -11.60 -16.77 26.63
CA SER A 79 -11.31 -15.41 26.16
C SER A 79 -11.20 -15.39 24.63
N LEU A 80 -11.58 -14.28 24.00
CA LEU A 80 -11.42 -14.08 22.55
C LEU A 80 -9.95 -14.25 22.11
N ARG A 81 -8.98 -13.92 22.97
CA ARG A 81 -7.55 -14.15 22.72
C ARG A 81 -7.22 -15.63 22.63
N THR A 82 -7.77 -16.47 23.51
CA THR A 82 -7.58 -17.93 23.49
C THR A 82 -8.13 -18.52 22.19
N ILE A 83 -9.32 -18.08 21.77
CA ILE A 83 -9.94 -18.51 20.50
C ILE A 83 -9.06 -18.11 19.32
N LEU A 84 -8.60 -16.85 19.27
CA LEU A 84 -7.73 -16.34 18.21
C LEU A 84 -6.42 -17.13 18.12
N LEU A 85 -5.80 -17.44 19.26
CA LEU A 85 -4.59 -18.27 19.32
C LEU A 85 -4.86 -19.67 18.77
N LEU A 86 -5.91 -20.33 19.25
CA LEU A 86 -6.24 -21.70 18.87
C LEU A 86 -6.51 -21.81 17.36
N VAL A 87 -7.32 -20.92 16.81
CA VAL A 87 -7.63 -20.87 15.38
C VAL A 87 -6.37 -20.62 14.55
N SER A 88 -5.50 -19.71 15.01
CA SER A 88 -4.24 -19.40 14.35
C SER A 88 -3.26 -20.59 14.37
N VAL A 89 -3.14 -21.30 15.50
CA VAL A 89 -2.27 -22.48 15.61
C VAL A 89 -2.77 -23.62 14.72
N ILE A 90 -4.07 -23.89 14.70
CA ILE A 90 -4.68 -24.89 13.81
C ILE A 90 -4.44 -24.51 12.35
N GLY A 91 -4.71 -23.25 11.99
CA GLY A 91 -4.50 -22.74 10.64
C GLY A 91 -3.04 -22.79 10.19
N LEU A 92 -2.07 -22.56 11.09
CA LEU A 92 -0.65 -22.77 10.82
C LEU A 92 -0.33 -24.25 10.53
N GLY A 93 -0.88 -25.16 11.33
CA GLY A 93 -0.74 -26.60 11.10
C GLY A 93 -1.22 -27.02 9.72
N ILE A 94 -2.44 -26.59 9.36
CA ILE A 94 -3.03 -26.80 8.02
C ILE A 94 -2.16 -26.17 6.93
N GLY A 95 -1.76 -24.91 7.11
CA GLY A 95 -0.96 -24.15 6.15
C GLY A 95 0.40 -24.80 5.87
N TYR A 96 1.07 -25.31 6.90
CA TYR A 96 2.36 -26.01 6.74
C TYR A 96 2.21 -27.41 6.16
N TYR A 97 1.23 -28.19 6.63
CA TYR A 97 1.03 -29.58 6.20
C TYR A 97 0.59 -29.64 4.73
N PHE A 98 -0.43 -28.86 4.36
CA PHE A 98 -0.98 -28.81 3.01
C PHE A 98 -0.27 -27.81 2.08
N LYS A 99 0.70 -27.04 2.59
CA LYS A 99 1.43 -25.99 1.85
C LYS A 99 0.52 -24.89 1.29
N VAL A 100 -0.56 -24.58 2.02
CA VAL A 100 -1.56 -23.59 1.65
C VAL A 100 -1.10 -22.21 2.10
N ILE A 101 -0.66 -21.39 1.14
CA ILE A 101 -0.05 -20.07 1.40
C ILE A 101 -1.03 -19.10 2.08
N TYR A 102 -2.27 -19.01 1.61
CA TYR A 102 -3.23 -18.04 2.14
C TYR A 102 -3.61 -18.34 3.59
N THR A 103 -3.91 -19.60 3.91
CA THR A 103 -4.16 -20.05 5.28
C THR A 103 -2.94 -19.80 6.18
N LEU A 104 -1.73 -20.12 5.71
CA LEU A 104 -0.51 -19.83 6.44
C LEU A 104 -0.36 -18.32 6.74
N ALA A 105 -0.56 -17.47 5.74
CA ALA A 105 -0.41 -16.02 5.87
C ALA A 105 -1.40 -15.46 6.90
N VAL A 106 -2.68 -15.81 6.78
CA VAL A 106 -3.73 -15.35 7.70
C VAL A 106 -3.49 -15.87 9.12
N SER A 107 -3.02 -17.11 9.26
CA SER A 107 -2.74 -17.68 10.58
C SER A 107 -1.54 -17.03 11.26
N LEU A 108 -0.50 -16.65 10.49
CA LEU A 108 0.62 -15.86 11.02
C LEU A 108 0.17 -14.46 11.44
N ILE A 109 -0.70 -13.80 10.66
CA ILE A 109 -1.31 -12.52 11.05
C ILE A 109 -2.14 -12.69 12.33
N GLY A 110 -2.91 -13.78 12.44
CA GLY A 110 -3.68 -14.12 13.64
C GLY A 110 -2.80 -14.30 14.88
N LEU A 111 -1.63 -14.95 14.75
CA LEU A 111 -0.66 -15.03 15.86
C LEU A 111 -0.08 -13.67 16.26
N VAL A 112 0.27 -12.82 15.29
CA VAL A 112 0.73 -11.45 15.56
C VAL A 112 -0.36 -10.65 16.30
N GLY A 113 -1.60 -10.76 15.81
CA GLY A 113 -2.77 -10.12 16.43
C GLY A 113 -3.05 -10.65 17.83
N TRP A 114 -2.92 -11.97 18.05
CA TRP A 114 -3.04 -12.59 19.36
C TRP A 114 -1.98 -12.03 20.33
N TRP A 115 -0.71 -12.02 19.92
CA TRP A 115 0.35 -11.51 20.78
C TRP A 115 0.11 -10.03 21.14
N GLY A 116 -0.30 -9.21 20.17
CA GLY A 116 -0.65 -7.82 20.42
C GLY A 116 -1.80 -7.64 21.42
N ALA A 117 -2.88 -8.42 21.28
CA ALA A 117 -4.01 -8.40 22.20
C ALA A 117 -3.63 -8.90 23.60
N GLN A 118 -2.77 -9.93 23.69
CA GLN A 118 -2.30 -10.48 24.95
C GLN A 118 -1.35 -9.52 25.66
N ALA A 119 -0.44 -8.88 24.93
CA ALA A 119 0.48 -7.91 25.48
C ALA A 119 -0.25 -6.64 25.96
N ALA A 120 -1.31 -6.21 25.27
CA ALA A 120 -2.18 -5.12 25.72
C ALA A 120 -2.89 -5.45 27.04
N GLU A 121 -3.35 -6.68 27.23
CA GLU A 121 -3.89 -7.14 28.52
C GLU A 121 -2.82 -7.11 29.62
N TRP A 122 -1.61 -7.61 29.35
CA TRP A 122 -0.52 -7.57 30.34
C TRP A 122 -0.11 -6.15 30.75
N ALA A 123 -0.35 -5.17 29.87
CA ALA A 123 -0.13 -3.75 30.13
C ALA A 123 -1.29 -3.08 30.89
N GLN A 124 -2.49 -3.67 30.89
CA GLN A 124 -3.67 -3.08 31.52
C GLN A 124 -3.46 -2.93 33.04
N GLY A 125 -3.69 -1.72 33.54
CA GLY A 125 -3.52 -1.39 34.97
C GLY A 125 -2.09 -1.13 35.43
N LYS A 126 -1.08 -1.30 34.57
CA LYS A 126 0.35 -1.07 34.90
C LYS A 126 0.94 0.19 34.25
N ASP A 127 0.14 0.92 33.47
CA ASP A 127 0.53 2.10 32.69
C ASP A 127 1.83 1.88 31.87
N ILE A 128 1.99 0.69 31.27
CA ILE A 128 3.21 0.34 30.55
C ILE A 128 3.30 1.11 29.24
N LYS A 129 4.49 1.61 28.92
CA LYS A 129 4.81 2.23 27.63
C LYS A 129 4.32 1.40 26.46
N GLY A 130 3.41 1.97 25.66
CA GLY A 130 2.95 1.37 24.40
C GLY A 130 4.10 1.07 23.42
N ALA A 131 5.24 1.75 23.55
CA ALA A 131 6.45 1.52 22.76
C ALA A 131 6.94 0.08 22.89
N ALA A 132 6.83 -0.54 24.07
CA ALA A 132 7.26 -1.92 24.28
C ALA A 132 6.37 -2.93 23.55
N LEU A 133 5.05 -2.71 23.57
CA LEU A 133 4.09 -3.50 22.80
C LEU A 133 4.40 -3.39 21.30
N PHE A 134 4.62 -2.17 20.84
CA PHE A 134 4.91 -1.89 19.44
C PHE A 134 6.24 -2.53 18.98
N VAL A 135 7.29 -2.46 19.80
CA VAL A 135 8.59 -3.09 19.52
C VAL A 135 8.49 -4.61 19.47
N GLY A 136 7.66 -5.23 20.31
CA GLY A 136 7.45 -6.68 20.24
C GLY A 136 6.81 -7.12 18.93
N LEU A 137 5.85 -6.35 18.39
CA LEU A 137 5.30 -6.62 17.05
C LEU A 137 6.39 -6.52 15.97
N LEU A 138 7.27 -5.53 16.04
CA LEU A 138 8.39 -5.38 15.10
C LEU A 138 9.42 -6.51 15.21
N PHE A 139 9.68 -6.99 16.42
CA PHE A 139 10.54 -8.15 16.63
C PHE A 139 9.93 -9.40 15.99
N ILE A 140 8.61 -9.62 16.10
CA ILE A 140 7.94 -10.72 15.39
C ILE A 140 8.09 -10.56 13.87
N SER A 141 7.95 -9.35 13.32
CA SER A 141 8.18 -9.10 11.89
C SER A 141 9.63 -9.38 11.46
N ILE A 142 10.62 -8.97 12.25
CA ILE A 142 12.04 -9.30 11.98
C ILE A 142 12.28 -10.81 12.06
N LEU A 143 11.67 -11.50 13.03
CA LEU A 143 11.70 -12.97 13.12
C LEU A 143 11.14 -13.61 11.87
N PHE A 144 10.00 -13.14 11.37
CA PHE A 144 9.43 -13.64 10.12
C PHE A 144 10.38 -13.42 8.93
N TYR A 145 10.99 -12.23 8.82
CA TYR A 145 11.98 -11.97 7.79
C TYR A 145 13.14 -12.97 7.84
N LEU A 146 13.72 -13.19 9.02
CA LEU A 146 14.83 -14.12 9.23
C LEU A 146 14.44 -15.58 8.98
N LEU A 147 13.25 -16.00 9.45
CA LEU A 147 12.70 -17.32 9.20
C LEU A 147 12.50 -17.56 7.70
N SER A 148 12.15 -16.54 6.92
CA SER A 148 12.07 -16.67 5.46
C SER A 148 13.39 -17.16 4.88
N ARG A 149 14.52 -16.54 5.28
CA ARG A 149 15.86 -16.89 4.80
C ARG A 149 16.27 -18.30 5.18
N VAL A 150 15.84 -18.76 6.35
CA VAL A 150 16.03 -20.16 6.77
C VAL A 150 15.21 -21.13 5.90
N HIS A 151 13.95 -20.81 5.62
CA HIS A 151 13.06 -21.64 4.81
C HIS A 151 13.48 -21.68 3.33
N GLU A 152 14.06 -20.60 2.81
CA GLU A 152 14.55 -20.48 1.44
C GLU A 152 15.57 -21.58 1.07
N LYS A 153 16.31 -22.10 2.06
CA LYS A 153 17.32 -23.15 1.89
C LYS A 153 16.75 -24.44 1.28
N LYS A 154 15.51 -24.82 1.62
CA LYS A 154 14.90 -26.08 1.14
C LYS A 154 13.88 -25.77 0.05
N VAL A 155 14.02 -26.40 -1.11
CA VAL A 155 13.11 -26.20 -2.27
C VAL A 155 11.64 -26.38 -1.89
N LYS A 156 11.34 -27.36 -1.02
CA LYS A 156 9.97 -27.64 -0.55
C LYS A 156 9.31 -26.49 0.23
N PHE A 157 10.08 -25.55 0.78
CA PHE A 157 9.59 -24.44 1.59
C PHE A 157 9.75 -23.07 0.93
N LYS A 158 10.13 -23.00 -0.35
CA LYS A 158 10.29 -21.70 -1.03
C LYS A 158 9.02 -20.85 -1.04
N ARG A 159 7.85 -21.47 -1.21
CA ARG A 159 6.56 -20.76 -1.15
C ARG A 159 6.25 -20.23 0.25
N VAL A 160 6.49 -21.06 1.26
CA VAL A 160 6.36 -20.69 2.68
C VAL A 160 7.28 -19.51 2.99
N SER A 161 8.53 -19.56 2.53
CA SER A 161 9.50 -18.46 2.68
C SER A 161 8.95 -17.12 2.17
N ILE A 162 8.26 -17.09 1.02
CA ILE A 162 7.71 -15.83 0.49
C ILE A 162 6.70 -15.22 1.46
N VAL A 163 5.84 -16.03 2.10
CA VAL A 163 4.85 -15.55 3.08
C VAL A 163 5.55 -14.89 4.26
N TYR A 164 6.53 -15.58 4.86
CA TYR A 164 7.33 -15.05 5.95
C TYR A 164 8.07 -13.77 5.56
N LEU A 165 8.60 -13.72 4.34
CA LEU A 165 9.32 -12.56 3.84
C LEU A 165 8.39 -11.34 3.69
N ILE A 166 7.19 -11.54 3.13
CA ILE A 166 6.19 -10.47 2.98
C ILE A 166 5.71 -9.97 4.34
N LEU A 167 5.35 -10.88 5.25
CA LEU A 167 4.89 -10.52 6.60
C LEU A 167 6.00 -9.94 7.48
N GLY A 168 7.27 -10.24 7.20
CA GLY A 168 8.38 -9.63 7.90
C GLY A 168 8.74 -8.24 7.38
N LEU A 169 8.65 -8.05 6.06
CA LEU A 169 9.08 -6.82 5.40
C LEU A 169 8.00 -5.73 5.46
N ILE A 170 6.73 -6.05 5.15
CA ILE A 170 5.66 -5.04 5.10
C ILE A 170 5.51 -4.26 6.41
N PRO A 171 5.40 -4.89 7.61
CA PRO A 171 5.19 -4.14 8.84
C PRO A 171 6.39 -3.29 9.26
N VAL A 172 7.62 -3.76 8.99
CA VAL A 172 8.85 -2.99 9.24
C VAL A 172 8.87 -1.76 8.37
N THR A 173 8.65 -1.92 7.05
CA THR A 173 8.60 -0.78 6.13
C THR A 173 7.48 0.19 6.48
N ALA A 174 6.27 -0.32 6.75
CA ALA A 174 5.12 0.49 7.13
C ALA A 174 5.39 1.29 8.42
N THR A 175 6.10 0.71 9.37
CA THR A 175 6.47 1.37 10.63
C THR A 175 7.54 2.43 10.45
N LEU A 176 8.64 2.10 9.79
CA LEU A 176 9.70 3.06 9.48
C LEU A 176 9.12 4.26 8.72
N PHE A 177 8.19 3.96 7.83
CA PHE A 177 7.47 4.95 7.09
C PHE A 177 6.53 5.79 7.95
N LEU A 178 5.68 5.17 8.79
CA LEU A 178 4.82 5.87 9.74
C LEU A 178 5.66 6.87 10.56
N PHE A 179 6.75 6.39 11.16
CA PHE A 179 7.65 7.21 11.98
C PHE A 179 8.47 8.25 11.19
N SER A 180 8.50 8.18 9.86
CA SER A 180 9.08 9.23 9.02
C SER A 180 8.15 10.43 8.79
N THR A 181 6.88 10.32 9.24
CA THR A 181 5.86 11.38 9.14
C THR A 181 5.67 12.12 10.46
N LYS A 182 5.17 13.36 10.41
CA LYS A 182 4.78 14.12 11.63
C LYS A 182 3.79 13.34 12.51
N SER A 183 2.80 12.67 11.89
CA SER A 183 1.79 11.88 12.61
C SER A 183 2.44 10.72 13.36
N GLY A 184 3.31 9.95 12.71
CA GLY A 184 3.98 8.84 13.37
C GLY A 184 4.98 9.26 14.44
N LEU A 185 5.64 10.41 14.31
CA LEU A 185 6.46 10.97 15.39
C LEU A 185 5.63 11.37 16.61
N ARG A 186 4.40 11.86 16.39
CA ARG A 186 3.44 12.10 17.47
C ARG A 186 3.01 10.79 18.12
N THR A 187 2.66 9.78 17.33
CA THR A 187 2.36 8.44 17.85
C THR A 187 3.56 7.90 18.64
N LEU A 188 4.79 8.06 18.16
CA LEU A 188 6.01 7.66 18.87
C LEU A 188 6.17 8.39 20.22
N GLY A 189 5.89 9.69 20.27
CA GLY A 189 5.86 10.47 21.51
C GLY A 189 4.77 10.03 22.47
N GLU A 190 3.60 9.63 21.97
CA GLU A 190 2.49 9.14 22.79
C GLU A 190 2.76 7.74 23.35
N ILE A 191 3.29 6.81 22.53
CA ILE A 191 3.59 5.43 22.97
C ILE A 191 4.80 5.34 23.91
N THR A 192 5.66 6.37 23.97
CA THR A 192 6.80 6.40 24.91
C THR A 192 6.44 6.93 26.30
N LYS A 193 5.19 7.36 26.52
CA LYS A 193 4.64 7.73 27.84
C LYS A 193 4.31 6.49 28.66
N GLY A 194 4.39 6.63 29.98
CA GLY A 194 4.08 5.58 30.95
C GLY A 194 5.30 4.94 31.61
N ALA A 195 5.03 3.95 32.45
CA ALA A 195 6.02 3.16 33.16
C ALA A 195 6.87 2.28 32.21
N SER A 196 8.09 1.98 32.66
CA SER A 196 8.97 1.05 31.95
C SER A 196 8.31 -0.32 31.77
N PHE A 197 8.61 -1.00 30.65
CA PHE A 197 8.07 -2.33 30.39
C PHE A 197 8.53 -3.40 31.39
N PHE A 198 9.60 -3.13 32.16
CA PHE A 198 10.01 -3.94 33.31
C PHE A 198 8.93 -4.07 34.41
N ALA A 199 7.91 -3.21 34.40
CA ALA A 199 6.75 -3.34 35.29
C ALA A 199 5.87 -4.57 34.97
N SER A 200 5.98 -5.15 33.78
CA SER A 200 5.39 -6.46 33.44
C SER A 200 6.50 -7.44 33.11
N TRP A 201 6.64 -8.46 33.96
CA TRP A 201 7.57 -9.55 33.71
C TRP A 201 7.16 -10.34 32.45
N GLU A 202 5.86 -10.41 32.12
CA GLU A 202 5.32 -11.09 30.94
C GLU A 202 5.81 -10.42 29.64
N ILE A 203 5.66 -9.10 29.54
CA ILE A 203 6.14 -8.32 28.37
C ILE A 203 7.66 -8.36 28.30
N THR A 204 8.34 -8.17 29.43
CA THR A 204 9.81 -8.20 29.52
C THR A 204 10.37 -9.53 29.03
N PHE A 205 9.83 -10.63 29.55
CA PHE A 205 10.23 -11.98 29.17
C PHE A 205 9.96 -12.25 27.70
N SER A 206 8.79 -11.86 27.18
CA SER A 206 8.46 -12.05 25.77
C SER A 206 9.41 -11.28 24.84
N LEU A 207 9.74 -10.02 25.15
CA LEU A 207 10.68 -9.22 24.36
C LEU A 207 12.08 -9.81 24.39
N PHE A 208 12.50 -10.32 25.55
CA PHE A 208 13.79 -11.00 25.69
C PHE A 208 13.85 -12.28 24.87
N VAL A 209 12.81 -13.12 24.90
CA VAL A 209 12.71 -14.33 24.07
C VAL A 209 12.79 -14.00 22.58
N PHE A 210 12.11 -12.94 22.13
CA PHE A 210 12.21 -12.51 20.73
C PHE A 210 13.61 -12.03 20.39
N LEU A 211 14.24 -11.21 21.22
CA LEU A 211 15.59 -10.71 20.98
C LEU A 211 16.61 -11.86 20.85
N VAL A 212 16.58 -12.81 21.79
CA VAL A 212 17.45 -14.00 21.76
C VAL A 212 17.20 -14.84 20.51
N SER A 213 15.93 -15.01 20.14
CA SER A 213 15.55 -15.76 18.92
C SER A 213 16.04 -15.06 17.65
N ILE A 214 15.91 -13.74 17.55
CA ILE A 214 16.41 -12.94 16.42
C ILE A 214 17.92 -13.10 16.29
N VAL A 215 18.66 -12.91 17.39
CA VAL A 215 20.12 -13.03 17.39
C VAL A 215 20.54 -14.45 17.01
N GLY A 216 19.91 -15.48 17.60
CA GLY A 216 20.19 -16.88 17.29
C GLY A 216 19.97 -17.23 15.82
N ILE A 217 18.83 -16.82 15.24
CA ILE A 217 18.53 -17.08 13.83
C ILE A 217 19.45 -16.26 12.92
N LEU A 218 19.77 -15.01 13.26
CA LEU A 218 20.68 -14.17 12.48
C LEU A 218 22.09 -14.77 12.43
N VAL A 219 22.63 -15.21 13.59
CA VAL A 219 23.92 -15.91 13.66
C VAL A 219 23.89 -17.19 12.85
N TYR A 220 22.83 -18.01 13.00
CA TYR A 220 22.67 -19.23 12.20
C TYR A 220 22.64 -18.92 10.70
N ALA A 221 21.86 -17.94 10.27
CA ALA A 221 21.72 -17.56 8.86
C ALA A 221 23.04 -17.01 8.27
N LEU A 222 23.78 -16.22 9.03
CA LEU A 222 25.13 -15.77 8.67
C LEU A 222 26.11 -16.94 8.55
N SER A 223 26.11 -17.86 9.53
CA SER A 223 27.00 -19.04 9.52
C SER A 223 26.78 -19.94 8.31
N LYS A 224 25.54 -19.98 7.80
CA LYS A 224 25.14 -20.77 6.65
C LYS A 224 25.13 -19.97 5.34
N ASN A 225 25.63 -18.73 5.34
CA ASN A 225 25.63 -17.81 4.20
C ASN A 225 24.25 -17.66 3.54
N LEU A 226 23.17 -17.75 4.32
CA LEU A 226 21.79 -17.59 3.84
C LEU A 226 21.42 -16.11 3.65
N ILE A 227 22.12 -15.22 4.35
CA ILE A 227 21.90 -13.78 4.32
C ILE A 227 23.18 -13.08 3.86
N PHE A 228 23.03 -12.08 3.01
CA PHE A 228 24.15 -11.26 2.55
C PHE A 228 24.67 -10.38 3.70
N LYS A 229 25.98 -10.19 3.86
CA LYS A 229 26.53 -9.48 5.04
C LYS A 229 25.95 -8.05 5.25
N PRO A 230 25.82 -7.20 4.22
CA PRO A 230 25.09 -5.93 4.34
C PRO A 230 23.62 -6.06 4.75
N GLU A 231 22.92 -7.09 4.27
CA GLU A 231 21.53 -7.37 4.66
C GLU A 231 21.46 -7.69 6.16
N ALA A 232 22.39 -8.50 6.67
CA ALA A 232 22.50 -8.79 8.10
C ALA A 232 22.85 -7.55 8.94
N LEU A 233 23.71 -6.65 8.44
CA LEU A 233 24.04 -5.39 9.10
C LEU A 233 22.78 -4.51 9.24
N VAL A 234 22.00 -4.35 8.17
CA VAL A 234 20.74 -3.60 8.20
C VAL A 234 19.76 -4.21 9.21
N ILE A 235 19.61 -5.54 9.23
CA ILE A 235 18.76 -6.22 10.21
C ILE A 235 19.25 -5.96 11.63
N GLY A 236 20.55 -6.10 11.89
CA GLY A 236 21.16 -5.81 13.20
C GLY A 236 20.91 -4.36 13.63
N PHE A 237 21.06 -3.41 12.71
CA PHE A 237 20.76 -2.00 12.97
C PHE A 237 19.29 -1.78 13.32
N LEU A 238 18.35 -2.40 12.60
CA LEU A 238 16.92 -2.30 12.90
C LEU A 238 16.56 -2.90 14.28
N VAL A 239 17.17 -4.04 14.64
CA VAL A 239 16.99 -4.66 15.96
C VAL A 239 17.47 -3.72 17.06
N VAL A 240 18.65 -3.12 16.89
CA VAL A 240 19.20 -2.14 17.85
C VAL A 240 18.29 -0.92 17.94
N LEU A 241 17.87 -0.35 16.80
CA LEU A 241 16.98 0.79 16.75
C LEU A 241 15.66 0.54 17.49
N PHE A 242 14.99 -0.58 17.22
CA PHE A 242 13.72 -0.91 17.87
C PHE A 242 13.92 -1.25 19.34
N SER A 243 15.05 -1.86 19.72
CA SER A 243 15.40 -2.03 21.13
C SER A 243 15.52 -0.67 21.82
N ILE A 244 16.25 0.29 21.23
CA ILE A 244 16.37 1.65 21.76
C ILE A 244 14.99 2.28 21.94
N ILE A 245 14.08 2.13 20.98
CA ILE A 245 12.71 2.65 21.08
C ILE A 245 11.96 2.10 22.30
N ALA A 246 12.11 0.81 22.62
CA ALA A 246 11.50 0.23 23.83
C ALA A 246 12.05 0.82 25.13
N PHE A 247 13.32 1.26 25.13
CA PHE A 247 14.00 1.87 26.27
C PHE A 247 13.90 3.40 26.33
N LEU A 248 13.32 4.05 25.31
CA LEU A 248 13.29 5.51 25.28
C LEU A 248 12.59 6.07 26.53
N PRO A 249 13.19 7.03 27.25
CA PRO A 249 12.47 7.81 28.24
C PRO A 249 11.40 8.64 27.53
N GLU A 250 10.40 9.13 28.27
CA GLU A 250 9.36 9.99 27.70
C GLU A 250 10.00 11.12 26.88
N GLN A 251 9.69 11.16 25.58
CA GLN A 251 10.26 12.15 24.67
C GLN A 251 9.26 13.25 24.37
N THR A 252 9.63 14.50 24.62
CA THR A 252 8.93 15.65 24.04
C THR A 252 9.34 15.80 22.58
N MET A 253 8.71 15.04 21.67
CA MET A 253 8.98 15.10 20.22
C MET A 253 8.57 16.44 19.58
N PHE A 254 7.68 17.16 20.25
CA PHE A 254 7.16 18.46 19.82
C PHE A 254 7.52 19.47 20.90
N LEU A 255 7.84 20.70 20.49
CA LEU A 255 7.97 21.80 21.44
C LEU A 255 6.62 21.95 22.14
N GLN A 256 6.59 21.65 23.44
CA GLN A 256 5.39 21.77 24.25
C GLN A 256 5.04 23.24 24.27
N GLN A 257 4.13 23.64 23.38
CA GLN A 257 3.62 24.99 23.30
C GLN A 257 2.86 25.20 24.62
N ARG A 258 3.57 25.81 25.57
CA ARG A 258 3.15 25.99 26.96
C ARG A 258 1.70 26.48 26.93
N MET A 259 0.80 25.69 27.54
CA MET A 259 -0.66 25.84 27.55
C MET A 259 -1.11 27.30 27.83
N GLN A 260 -1.11 28.16 26.83
CA GLN A 260 -1.83 29.43 26.87
C GLN A 260 -3.17 29.23 26.16
N GLN A 261 -4.10 28.73 26.97
CA GLN A 261 -5.50 29.15 27.06
C GLN A 261 -6.42 28.99 25.82
N TRP A 262 -7.08 27.83 25.78
CA TRP A 262 -8.54 27.65 25.58
C TRP A 262 -9.25 28.15 24.31
N ARG A 263 -8.58 28.57 23.23
CA ARG A 263 -9.26 28.65 21.93
C ARG A 263 -8.91 27.47 21.06
N TYR A 264 -9.95 26.85 20.51
CA TYR A 264 -9.97 25.84 19.45
C TYR A 264 -9.31 26.37 18.15
N GLU A 265 -8.09 26.92 18.21
CA GLU A 265 -7.28 27.14 17.02
C GLU A 265 -6.74 25.79 16.55
N TYR A 266 -7.57 25.19 15.71
CA TYR A 266 -7.28 24.19 14.71
C TYR A 266 -5.78 24.05 14.39
N TYR A 267 -5.15 22.99 14.93
CA TYR A 267 -3.91 22.36 14.44
C TYR A 267 -2.89 23.29 13.76
N ARG A 268 -2.52 24.40 14.39
CA ARG A 268 -1.46 25.28 13.87
C ARG A 268 -0.11 24.58 14.03
N ASP A 269 0.75 24.69 13.01
CA ASP A 269 2.05 24.02 12.87
C ASP A 269 2.83 23.90 14.19
N ILE A 270 2.71 22.73 14.85
CA ILE A 270 3.51 22.43 16.03
C ILE A 270 4.94 22.17 15.56
N ASN A 271 5.85 23.06 15.93
CA ASN A 271 7.26 22.90 15.63
C ASN A 271 7.83 21.67 16.35
N LEU A 272 8.55 20.83 15.59
CA LEU A 272 9.28 19.69 16.15
C LEU A 272 10.35 20.20 17.12
N SER A 273 10.53 19.48 18.22
CA SER A 273 11.67 19.71 19.11
C SER A 273 12.98 19.27 18.43
N GLY A 274 14.13 19.59 19.02
CA GLY A 274 15.42 19.12 18.51
C GLY A 274 15.49 17.58 18.43
N SER A 275 14.93 16.86 19.40
CA SER A 275 14.85 15.39 19.37
C SER A 275 13.86 14.90 18.30
N GLY A 276 12.70 15.54 18.16
CA GLY A 276 11.73 15.22 17.10
C GLY A 276 12.33 15.37 15.70
N ILE A 277 13.12 16.44 15.48
CA ILE A 277 13.88 16.65 14.23
C ILE A 277 14.87 15.51 13.98
N LEU A 278 15.65 15.13 14.99
CA LEU A 278 16.64 14.06 14.87
C LEU A 278 15.98 12.73 14.52
N TRP A 279 14.88 12.36 15.19
CA TRP A 279 14.11 11.16 14.87
C TRP A 279 13.52 11.21 13.46
N ALA A 280 12.98 12.36 13.05
CA ALA A 280 12.48 12.54 11.69
C ALA A 280 13.57 12.26 10.64
N ILE A 281 14.78 12.79 10.85
CA ILE A 281 15.92 12.57 9.95
C ILE A 281 16.30 11.09 9.91
N ILE A 282 16.42 10.43 11.07
CA ILE A 282 16.76 9.00 11.16
C ILE A 282 15.75 8.16 10.39
N PHE A 283 14.45 8.33 10.63
CA PHE A 283 13.43 7.51 9.96
C PHE A 283 13.33 7.80 8.46
N ASN A 284 13.45 9.06 8.02
CA ASN A 284 13.47 9.37 6.59
C ASN A 284 14.69 8.73 5.89
N ILE A 285 15.86 8.74 6.52
CA ILE A 285 17.06 8.05 5.99
C ILE A 285 16.83 6.54 5.93
N LEU A 286 16.26 5.94 6.98
CA LEU A 286 16.04 4.50 7.02
C LEU A 286 15.03 4.01 6.00
N VAL A 287 13.91 4.71 5.85
CA VAL A 287 12.90 4.44 4.82
C VAL A 287 13.53 4.46 3.43
N LEU A 288 14.42 5.42 3.21
CA LEU A 288 15.14 5.55 1.96
C LEU A 288 16.13 4.38 1.75
N ILE A 289 16.97 4.10 2.75
CA ILE A 289 17.92 2.98 2.73
C ILE A 289 17.19 1.66 2.49
N GLU A 290 16.04 1.44 3.12
CA GLU A 290 15.24 0.25 2.95
C GLU A 290 14.66 0.16 1.53
N ALA A 291 13.99 1.21 1.05
CA ALA A 291 13.40 1.20 -0.29
C ALA A 291 14.46 1.00 -1.40
N PHE A 292 15.58 1.72 -1.33
CA PHE A 292 16.71 1.50 -2.24
C PHE A 292 17.39 0.17 -2.00
N GLY A 293 17.51 -0.25 -0.75
CA GLY A 293 18.09 -1.52 -0.34
C GLY A 293 17.34 -2.70 -0.94
N LEU A 294 16.01 -2.66 -1.00
CA LEU A 294 15.20 -3.70 -1.64
C LEU A 294 15.38 -3.75 -3.16
N VAL A 295 15.47 -2.59 -3.82
CA VAL A 295 15.77 -2.50 -5.26
C VAL A 295 17.19 -3.03 -5.55
N LEU A 296 18.18 -2.66 -4.73
CA LEU A 296 19.55 -3.13 -4.83
C LEU A 296 19.67 -4.63 -4.52
N LEU A 297 19.00 -5.11 -3.48
CA LEU A 297 18.98 -6.53 -3.10
C LEU A 297 18.38 -7.37 -4.22
N SER A 298 17.28 -6.89 -4.83
CA SER A 298 16.72 -7.49 -6.02
C SER A 298 17.72 -7.55 -7.17
N TYR A 299 18.47 -6.46 -7.40
CA TYR A 299 19.50 -6.41 -8.43
C TYR A 299 20.60 -7.45 -8.20
N PHE A 300 21.09 -7.58 -6.96
CA PHE A 300 22.14 -8.55 -6.62
C PHE A 300 21.64 -9.99 -6.66
N LYS A 301 20.42 -10.27 -6.16
CA LYS A 301 19.85 -11.63 -6.14
C LYS A 301 19.25 -12.06 -7.47
N LYS A 302 19.09 -11.12 -8.43
CA LYS A 302 18.39 -11.33 -9.72
C LYS A 302 16.95 -11.83 -9.54
N GLU A 303 16.30 -11.44 -8.45
CA GLU A 303 14.95 -11.84 -8.11
C GLU A 303 13.96 -10.79 -8.57
N GLY A 304 13.23 -11.07 -9.65
CA GLY A 304 12.33 -10.09 -10.28
C GLY A 304 11.18 -9.62 -9.39
N TRP A 305 10.77 -10.43 -8.40
CA TRP A 305 9.67 -10.10 -7.49
C TRP A 305 10.09 -9.09 -6.40
N LEU A 306 11.31 -9.20 -5.85
CA LEU A 306 11.87 -8.21 -4.91
C LEU A 306 11.92 -6.82 -5.57
N ASN A 307 12.21 -6.75 -6.88
CA ASN A 307 12.22 -5.48 -7.61
C ASN A 307 10.83 -4.85 -7.62
N LYS A 308 9.80 -5.66 -7.91
CA LYS A 308 8.41 -5.20 -7.95
C LYS A 308 7.98 -4.65 -6.60
N ILE A 309 8.34 -5.33 -5.52
CA ILE A 309 8.03 -4.91 -4.16
C ILE A 309 8.80 -3.63 -3.81
N GLY A 310 10.10 -3.56 -4.09
CA GLY A 310 10.89 -2.34 -3.87
C GLY A 310 10.33 -1.14 -4.62
N LEU A 311 9.98 -1.31 -5.90
CA LEU A 311 9.33 -0.27 -6.71
C LEU A 311 7.94 0.12 -6.18
N LEU A 312 7.15 -0.86 -5.73
CA LEU A 312 5.86 -0.60 -5.10
C LEU A 312 6.04 0.24 -3.84
N PHE A 313 7.04 -0.06 -3.00
CA PHE A 313 7.36 0.75 -1.83
C PHE A 313 7.79 2.15 -2.21
N VAL A 314 8.71 2.32 -3.17
CA VAL A 314 9.09 3.65 -3.65
C VAL A 314 7.86 4.43 -4.14
N GLY A 315 6.94 3.78 -4.85
CA GLY A 315 5.66 4.37 -5.24
C GLY A 315 4.79 4.77 -4.04
N ALA A 316 4.62 3.87 -3.07
CA ALA A 316 3.86 4.16 -1.85
C ALA A 316 4.47 5.31 -1.03
N LEU A 317 5.81 5.38 -0.94
CA LEU A 317 6.52 6.47 -0.30
C LEU A 317 6.20 7.81 -0.97
N PHE A 318 6.20 7.82 -2.30
CA PHE A 318 5.85 9.01 -3.07
C PHE A 318 4.40 9.43 -2.81
N ILE A 319 3.46 8.48 -2.81
CA ILE A 319 2.02 8.74 -2.56
C ILE A 319 1.79 9.38 -1.19
N VAL A 320 2.40 8.86 -0.13
CA VAL A 320 2.15 9.43 1.22
C VAL A 320 2.92 10.70 1.45
N LYS A 321 4.15 10.85 0.94
CA LYS A 321 4.82 12.15 1.01
C LYS A 321 4.03 13.21 0.25
N PHE A 322 3.35 12.82 -0.82
CA PHE A 322 2.37 13.67 -1.49
C PHE A 322 1.16 14.02 -0.59
N PHE A 323 0.56 13.06 0.12
CA PHE A 323 -0.52 13.36 1.09
C PHE A 323 -0.04 14.21 2.29
N GLU A 324 1.16 13.95 2.82
CA GLU A 324 1.75 14.74 3.91
C GLU A 324 2.02 16.18 3.46
N TRP A 325 2.45 16.35 2.22
CA TRP A 325 2.59 17.65 1.57
C TRP A 325 1.24 18.34 1.35
N GLN A 326 0.20 17.61 0.90
CA GLN A 326 -1.17 18.11 0.81
C GLN A 326 -1.68 18.61 2.17
N ASN A 327 -1.40 17.91 3.27
CA ASN A 327 -1.83 18.32 4.60
C ASN A 327 -1.17 19.63 5.08
N HIS A 328 0.04 19.96 4.60
CA HIS A 328 0.71 21.23 4.92
C HIS A 328 0.09 22.43 4.22
N TRP A 329 -0.73 22.19 3.21
CA TRP A 329 -1.32 23.24 2.40
C TRP A 329 -2.56 23.88 3.04
N GLY A 330 -2.95 23.36 4.22
CA GLY A 330 -4.12 23.81 4.95
C GLY A 330 -5.41 23.56 4.16
N SER A 331 -6.51 24.15 4.61
CA SER A 331 -7.78 24.18 3.87
C SER A 331 -7.72 25.11 2.66
N ASN A 332 -6.54 25.37 2.09
CA ASN A 332 -6.42 26.18 0.89
C ASN A 332 -6.76 25.32 -0.34
N PRO A 333 -7.95 25.50 -0.93
CA PRO A 333 -8.40 24.68 -2.05
C PRO A 333 -7.48 24.75 -3.27
N LEU A 334 -6.72 25.86 -3.40
CA LEU A 334 -5.86 26.11 -4.55
C LEU A 334 -4.65 25.20 -4.55
N LEU A 335 -4.07 25.05 -3.36
CA LEU A 335 -2.96 24.15 -3.19
C LEU A 335 -3.47 22.71 -3.34
N ILE A 336 -4.60 22.32 -2.74
CA ILE A 336 -5.17 20.97 -2.93
C ILE A 336 -5.39 20.65 -4.42
N SER A 337 -5.96 21.56 -5.21
CA SER A 337 -6.16 21.36 -6.65
C SER A 337 -4.83 21.29 -7.43
N MET A 338 -3.85 22.13 -7.11
CA MET A 338 -2.49 22.04 -7.67
C MET A 338 -1.82 20.70 -7.34
N ALA A 339 -2.05 20.15 -6.15
CA ALA A 339 -1.49 18.87 -5.69
C ALA A 339 -2.00 17.78 -6.59
N VAL A 340 -3.32 17.70 -6.73
CA VAL A 340 -4.01 16.74 -7.55
C VAL A 340 -3.49 16.78 -8.99
N VAL A 341 -3.40 17.98 -9.59
CA VAL A 341 -2.88 18.13 -10.95
C VAL A 341 -1.41 17.72 -11.03
N MET A 342 -0.58 18.11 -10.07
CA MET A 342 0.84 17.70 -10.03
C MET A 342 1.00 16.19 -9.86
N PHE A 343 0.15 15.53 -9.10
CA PHE A 343 0.20 14.10 -8.87
C PHE A 343 -0.25 13.30 -10.09
N LEU A 344 -1.36 13.71 -10.72
CA LEU A 344 -1.84 13.13 -11.96
C LEU A 344 -0.83 13.34 -13.10
N THR A 345 -0.26 14.54 -13.22
CA THR A 345 0.78 14.83 -14.21
C THR A 345 2.06 14.09 -13.90
N CYS A 346 2.49 13.96 -12.64
CA CYS A 346 3.69 13.20 -12.28
C CYS A 346 3.53 11.71 -12.61
N GLY A 347 2.39 11.09 -12.26
CA GLY A 347 2.08 9.71 -12.62
C GLY A 347 2.09 9.48 -14.13
N LEU A 348 1.47 10.40 -14.89
CA LEU A 348 1.50 10.39 -16.36
C LEU A 348 2.92 10.57 -16.90
N THR A 349 3.69 11.50 -16.34
CA THR A 349 5.06 11.81 -16.77
C THR A 349 5.98 10.62 -16.51
N VAL A 350 5.86 9.96 -15.36
CA VAL A 350 6.59 8.72 -15.04
C VAL A 350 6.22 7.62 -16.03
N TYR A 351 4.92 7.41 -16.30
CA TYR A 351 4.47 6.43 -17.29
C TYR A 351 5.05 6.72 -18.69
N LEU A 352 4.99 7.97 -19.15
CA LEU A 352 5.47 8.38 -20.47
C LEU A 352 7.00 8.35 -20.58
N LEU A 353 7.72 8.84 -19.57
CA LEU A 353 9.18 8.80 -19.48
C LEU A 353 9.66 7.36 -19.60
N VAL A 354 9.04 6.46 -18.83
CA VAL A 354 9.45 5.07 -18.83
C VAL A 354 9.10 4.37 -20.14
N LYS A 355 7.94 4.65 -20.73
CA LYS A 355 7.57 4.12 -22.06
C LYS A 355 8.53 4.65 -23.15
N SER A 356 9.04 5.88 -23.02
CA SER A 356 10.07 6.44 -23.91
C SER A 356 11.43 5.75 -23.72
N LEU A 357 11.87 5.57 -22.46
CA LEU A 357 13.09 4.84 -22.13
C LEU A 357 13.02 3.39 -22.61
N ARG A 358 11.86 2.75 -22.52
CA ARG A 358 11.62 1.39 -23.03
C ARG A 358 12.01 1.24 -24.50
N LYS A 359 11.59 2.18 -25.35
CA LYS A 359 11.89 2.15 -26.80
C LYS A 359 13.39 2.27 -27.06
N LYS A 360 14.09 3.07 -26.26
CA LYS A 360 15.54 3.27 -26.37
C LYS A 360 16.36 2.08 -25.83
N PHE A 361 15.84 1.37 -24.83
CA PHE A 361 16.58 0.33 -24.09
C PHE A 361 16.05 -1.10 -24.25
N ASN A 362 15.04 -1.33 -25.10
CA ASN A 362 14.43 -2.63 -25.40
C ASN A 362 13.98 -3.43 -24.15
N LEU A 363 13.37 -2.74 -23.18
CA LEU A 363 12.90 -3.36 -21.93
C LEU A 363 11.57 -4.07 -22.16
N LYS A 364 11.54 -5.41 -22.12
CA LYS A 364 10.31 -6.20 -22.32
C LYS A 364 9.46 -6.41 -21.05
N ILE A 365 9.99 -6.19 -19.84
CA ILE A 365 9.39 -6.76 -18.61
C ILE A 365 8.64 -5.77 -17.71
N GLU A 366 8.72 -4.46 -17.94
CA GLU A 366 8.27 -3.51 -16.89
C GLU A 366 7.02 -2.68 -17.24
N ASP A 367 6.44 -2.82 -18.43
CA ASP A 367 5.20 -2.12 -18.82
C ASP A 367 4.09 -2.18 -17.75
N LYS A 368 3.93 -3.36 -17.13
CA LYS A 368 2.88 -3.61 -16.13
C LYS A 368 3.03 -2.73 -14.89
N ILE A 369 4.25 -2.56 -14.37
CA ILE A 369 4.49 -1.81 -13.13
C ILE A 369 4.25 -0.32 -13.37
N TYR A 370 4.70 0.20 -14.50
CA TYR A 370 4.53 1.62 -14.81
C TYR A 370 3.08 1.95 -15.18
N SER A 371 2.36 1.02 -15.81
CA SER A 371 0.91 1.14 -15.97
C SER A 371 0.18 1.16 -14.63
N VAL A 372 0.62 0.37 -13.63
CA VAL A 372 0.07 0.43 -12.27
C VAL A 372 0.35 1.77 -11.61
N LEU A 373 1.59 2.27 -11.72
CA LEU A 373 1.98 3.56 -11.13
C LEU A 373 1.25 4.76 -11.77
N GLY A 374 0.77 4.64 -13.02
CA GLY A 374 -0.06 5.67 -13.65
C GLY A 374 -1.56 5.51 -13.39
N LEU A 375 -2.09 4.29 -13.54
CA LEU A 375 -3.52 4.01 -13.43
C LEU A 375 -4.02 3.96 -11.99
N VAL A 376 -3.30 3.32 -11.06
CA VAL A 376 -3.76 3.20 -9.66
C VAL A 376 -3.99 4.58 -9.03
N PRO A 377 -3.07 5.55 -9.15
CA PRO A 377 -3.30 6.85 -8.54
C PRO A 377 -4.50 7.60 -9.16
N LEU A 378 -4.69 7.47 -10.48
CA LEU A 378 -5.83 8.05 -11.19
C LEU A 378 -7.15 7.43 -10.73
N THR A 379 -7.24 6.10 -10.72
CA THR A 379 -8.43 5.37 -10.28
C THR A 379 -8.71 5.65 -8.81
N PHE A 380 -7.69 5.71 -7.96
CA PHE A 380 -7.85 6.04 -6.54
C PHE A 380 -8.33 7.49 -6.34
N PHE A 381 -7.85 8.42 -7.15
CA PHE A 381 -8.30 9.80 -7.10
C PHE A 381 -9.79 9.92 -7.50
N LEU A 382 -10.21 9.22 -8.56
CA LEU A 382 -11.62 9.12 -8.92
C LEU A 382 -12.45 8.38 -7.85
N PHE A 383 -11.84 7.41 -7.19
CA PHE A 383 -12.44 6.73 -6.04
C PHE A 383 -12.79 7.73 -4.94
N LEU A 384 -11.82 8.57 -4.57
CA LEU A 384 -12.03 9.66 -3.60
C LEU A 384 -13.15 10.59 -4.05
N LEU A 385 -13.10 11.11 -5.29
CA LEU A 385 -14.14 12.01 -5.81
C LEU A 385 -15.54 11.38 -5.88
N SER A 386 -15.62 10.06 -6.09
CA SER A 386 -16.90 9.34 -6.12
C SER A 386 -17.52 9.14 -4.73
N SER A 387 -16.75 9.34 -3.66
CA SER A 387 -17.18 9.15 -2.27
C SER A 387 -17.75 10.43 -1.68
N GLU A 388 -18.72 10.31 -0.78
CA GLU A 388 -19.28 11.46 -0.06
C GLU A 388 -18.20 12.21 0.73
N SER A 389 -17.30 11.48 1.40
CA SER A 389 -16.16 12.07 2.13
C SER A 389 -15.24 12.87 1.21
N GLY A 390 -15.00 12.39 0.00
CA GLY A 390 -14.21 13.12 -0.98
C GLY A 390 -14.93 14.38 -1.43
N LEU A 391 -16.22 14.29 -1.78
CA LEU A 391 -17.02 15.46 -2.14
C LEU A 391 -17.03 16.53 -1.03
N LYS A 392 -17.17 16.12 0.23
CA LYS A 392 -17.06 17.01 1.40
C LYS A 392 -15.71 17.73 1.43
N ASN A 393 -14.63 16.99 1.18
CA ASN A 393 -13.28 17.54 1.08
C ASN A 393 -13.04 18.43 -0.15
N PHE A 394 -13.99 18.54 -1.10
CA PHE A 394 -13.90 19.42 -2.27
C PHE A 394 -14.93 20.57 -2.27
N ASN A 395 -15.75 20.70 -1.21
CA ASN A 395 -16.76 21.75 -1.04
C ASN A 395 -16.15 23.03 -0.44
N PHE A 396 -15.40 23.80 -1.23
CA PHE A 396 -14.73 25.03 -0.78
C PHE A 396 -15.33 26.31 -1.40
N ASN A 397 -15.28 27.43 -0.66
CA ASN A 397 -15.81 28.71 -1.14
C ASN A 397 -14.82 29.41 -2.11
N VAL A 398 -15.12 29.39 -3.42
CA VAL A 398 -14.24 29.86 -4.51
C VAL A 398 -14.36 31.38 -4.79
N GLN A 399 -15.16 32.14 -4.04
CA GLN A 399 -15.44 33.56 -4.33
C GLN A 399 -14.24 34.53 -4.26
N SER A 400 -13.02 34.08 -3.93
CA SER A 400 -11.81 34.90 -4.08
C SER A 400 -11.22 34.81 -5.51
N LEU A 401 -11.41 35.88 -6.29
CA LEU A 401 -10.90 36.12 -7.66
C LEU A 401 -9.47 35.66 -8.01
N PRO A 402 -8.43 35.71 -7.14
CA PRO A 402 -7.11 35.18 -7.50
C PRO A 402 -7.12 33.68 -7.81
N PHE A 403 -8.03 32.90 -7.23
CA PHE A 403 -8.10 31.44 -7.43
C PHE A 403 -8.42 31.07 -8.88
N PHE A 404 -9.39 31.76 -9.50
CA PHE A 404 -9.83 31.50 -10.86
C PHE A 404 -8.70 31.76 -11.86
N SER A 405 -7.92 32.83 -11.66
CA SER A 405 -6.78 33.19 -12.51
C SER A 405 -5.67 32.13 -12.45
N TYR A 406 -5.32 31.65 -11.24
CA TYR A 406 -4.31 30.61 -11.06
C TYR A 406 -4.75 29.25 -11.62
N LEU A 407 -6.02 28.89 -11.44
CA LEU A 407 -6.60 27.67 -11.97
C LEU A 407 -6.59 27.69 -13.51
N LEU A 408 -6.91 28.83 -14.12
CA LEU A 408 -6.88 29.03 -15.57
C LEU A 408 -5.44 28.95 -16.11
N ILE A 409 -4.45 29.50 -15.40
CA ILE A 409 -3.03 29.37 -15.74
C ILE A 409 -2.57 27.90 -15.64
N LEU A 410 -2.93 27.19 -14.57
CA LEU A 410 -2.57 25.77 -14.41
C LEU A 410 -3.18 24.90 -15.52
N THR A 411 -4.43 25.18 -15.86
CA THR A 411 -5.14 24.51 -16.95
C THR A 411 -4.49 24.80 -18.29
N THR A 412 -4.08 26.04 -18.51
CA THR A 412 -3.38 26.44 -19.74
C THR A 412 -2.03 25.74 -19.84
N ILE A 413 -1.25 25.71 -18.75
CA ILE A 413 0.03 24.97 -18.71
C ILE A 413 -0.21 23.47 -18.96
N TYR A 414 -1.21 22.88 -18.33
CA TYR A 414 -1.58 21.48 -18.50
C TYR A 414 -2.02 21.16 -19.95
N LEU A 415 -2.85 22.01 -20.54
CA LEU A 415 -3.26 21.93 -21.94
C LEU A 415 -2.07 22.02 -22.88
N LEU A 416 -1.15 22.96 -22.63
CA LEU A 416 0.05 23.17 -23.43
C LEU A 416 1.00 21.96 -23.32
N LEU A 417 1.11 21.36 -22.13
CA LEU A 417 1.89 20.14 -21.90
C LEU A 417 1.28 18.93 -22.62
N ASN A 418 -0.06 18.79 -22.59
CA ASN A 418 -0.76 17.76 -23.36
C ASN A 418 -0.65 17.98 -24.87
N LEU A 419 -0.64 19.24 -25.33
CA LEU A 419 -0.49 19.58 -26.74
C LEU A 419 0.94 19.33 -27.24
N ILE A 420 1.96 19.61 -26.42
CA ILE A 420 3.36 19.23 -26.67
C ILE A 420 3.50 17.70 -26.72
N LEU A 421 2.90 16.99 -25.76
CA LEU A 421 2.91 15.53 -25.75
C LEU A 421 2.21 14.98 -26.99
N TRP A 422 1.05 15.53 -27.35
CA TRP A 422 0.30 15.17 -28.55
C TRP A 422 1.12 15.42 -29.83
N PHE A 423 1.82 16.55 -29.94
CA PHE A 423 2.67 16.88 -31.08
C PHE A 423 3.91 15.98 -31.18
N TYR A 424 4.61 15.75 -30.07
CA TYR A 424 5.72 14.79 -29.99
C TYR A 424 5.27 13.38 -30.39
N PHE A 425 4.03 13.04 -30.04
CA PHE A 425 3.45 11.74 -30.27
C PHE A 425 2.97 11.52 -31.70
N PHE A 426 2.30 12.51 -32.31
CA PHE A 426 1.85 12.46 -33.70
C PHE A 426 3.02 12.21 -34.67
N ARG A 427 4.23 12.68 -34.29
CA ARG A 427 5.48 12.42 -35.01
C ARG A 427 5.95 10.95 -34.95
N THR A 428 5.40 10.10 -34.08
CA THR A 428 5.95 8.75 -33.78
C THR A 428 4.97 7.57 -33.94
N LYS A 429 4.28 7.45 -35.09
CA LYS A 429 3.47 6.29 -35.58
C LYS A 429 2.28 5.78 -34.72
N ILE A 430 1.28 5.25 -35.42
CA ILE A 430 -0.17 5.23 -35.14
C ILE A 430 -0.69 4.24 -34.05
N ASN A 431 -0.08 3.07 -33.84
CA ASN A 431 -0.71 2.06 -32.96
C ASN A 431 -0.70 2.42 -31.46
N LEU A 432 0.18 3.33 -31.07
CA LEU A 432 0.35 3.76 -29.68
C LEU A 432 -0.53 5.00 -29.36
N PHE A 433 -1.16 5.59 -30.40
CA PHE A 433 -2.09 6.71 -30.34
C PHE A 433 -3.37 6.32 -29.59
N ARG A 434 -3.93 5.13 -29.84
CA ARG A 434 -5.22 4.75 -29.25
C ARG A 434 -5.17 4.60 -27.72
N GLU A 435 -4.09 4.04 -27.15
CA GLU A 435 -3.95 3.88 -25.68
C GLU A 435 -3.71 5.24 -24.98
N ILE A 436 -2.93 6.14 -25.60
CA ILE A 436 -2.52 7.41 -24.99
C ILE A 436 -3.58 8.49 -25.21
N THR A 437 -4.22 8.55 -26.38
CA THR A 437 -5.30 9.50 -26.65
C THR A 437 -6.50 9.24 -25.73
N PHE A 438 -6.80 7.99 -25.39
CA PHE A 438 -7.83 7.68 -24.39
C PHE A 438 -7.45 8.23 -23.00
N LEU A 439 -6.23 7.96 -22.52
CA LEU A 439 -5.77 8.43 -21.22
C LEU A 439 -5.68 9.97 -21.15
N ILE A 440 -5.18 10.61 -22.21
CA ILE A 440 -5.08 12.06 -22.32
C ILE A 440 -6.46 12.70 -22.41
N ALA A 441 -7.37 12.16 -23.24
CA ALA A 441 -8.74 12.66 -23.34
C ALA A 441 -9.51 12.50 -22.03
N PHE A 442 -9.29 11.39 -21.32
CA PHE A 442 -9.89 11.13 -20.02
C PHE A 442 -9.35 12.07 -18.93
N LEU A 443 -8.03 12.26 -18.86
CA LEU A 443 -7.43 13.21 -17.94
C LEU A 443 -7.82 14.66 -18.28
N PHE A 444 -7.98 14.99 -19.56
CA PHE A 444 -8.50 16.27 -20.01
C PHE A 444 -9.95 16.48 -19.57
N LEU A 445 -10.83 15.48 -19.78
CA LEU A 445 -12.21 15.49 -19.30
C LEU A 445 -12.28 15.63 -17.77
N LEU A 446 -11.44 14.89 -17.04
CA LEU A 446 -11.34 14.97 -15.58
C LEU A 446 -10.95 16.38 -15.13
N THR A 447 -9.93 16.95 -15.78
CA THR A 447 -9.45 18.31 -15.49
C THR A 447 -10.56 19.33 -15.75
N LEU A 448 -11.26 19.21 -16.89
CA LEU A 448 -12.38 20.08 -17.27
C LEU A 448 -13.56 19.95 -16.30
N ILE A 449 -13.87 18.73 -15.84
CA ILE A 449 -14.90 18.47 -14.83
C ILE A 449 -14.53 19.13 -13.50
N ILE A 450 -13.28 18.98 -13.04
CA ILE A 450 -12.80 19.61 -11.79
C ILE A 450 -12.84 21.15 -11.91
N LEU A 451 -12.57 21.69 -13.10
CA LEU A 451 -12.61 23.12 -13.40
C LEU A 451 -14.02 23.71 -13.43
N VAL A 452 -14.98 22.97 -13.98
CA VAL A 452 -16.38 23.40 -14.13
C VAL A 452 -17.19 23.08 -12.86
N PHE A 453 -16.61 22.33 -11.93
CA PHE A 453 -17.23 21.90 -10.69
C PHE A 453 -17.71 23.11 -9.85
N PRO A 454 -19.02 23.25 -9.58
CA PRO A 454 -19.53 24.24 -8.66
C PRO A 454 -19.15 23.83 -7.24
N HIS A 455 -18.09 24.45 -6.72
CA HIS A 455 -17.52 24.14 -5.41
C HIS A 455 -18.35 24.66 -4.22
N LYS A 456 -19.42 25.43 -4.47
CA LYS A 456 -20.37 25.91 -3.45
C LYS A 456 -21.73 25.28 -3.73
N ASN A 457 -22.40 24.85 -2.66
CA ASN A 457 -23.71 24.18 -2.68
C ASN A 457 -23.69 22.69 -3.05
N LEU A 458 -22.59 21.95 -2.87
CA LEU A 458 -22.66 20.47 -2.98
C LEU A 458 -23.40 19.84 -1.80
N PHE A 459 -23.29 20.51 -0.65
CA PHE A 459 -23.98 20.14 0.57
C PHE A 459 -24.92 21.27 0.99
N THR A 460 -26.07 20.90 1.52
CA THR A 460 -26.99 21.80 2.23
C THR A 460 -26.38 22.22 3.57
N GLU A 461 -27.02 23.19 4.23
CA GLU A 461 -26.65 23.57 5.60
C GLU A 461 -26.81 22.41 6.61
N SER A 462 -27.70 21.45 6.33
CA SER A 462 -27.86 20.20 7.09
C SER A 462 -26.74 19.18 6.86
N ASN A 463 -25.73 19.50 6.06
CA ASN A 463 -24.63 18.60 5.68
C ASN A 463 -25.08 17.39 4.85
N GLU A 464 -26.24 17.49 4.20
CA GLU A 464 -26.77 16.52 3.25
C GLU A 464 -26.38 16.92 1.82
N LEU A 465 -26.30 15.97 0.90
CA LEU A 465 -26.02 16.28 -0.51
C LEU A 465 -27.17 17.10 -1.11
N SER A 466 -26.85 18.26 -1.67
CA SER A 466 -27.81 19.05 -2.45
C SER A 466 -28.13 18.37 -3.79
N GLY A 467 -29.12 18.87 -4.53
CA GLY A 467 -29.37 18.39 -5.90
C GLY A 467 -28.14 18.46 -6.82
N LEU A 468 -27.31 19.50 -6.67
CA LEU A 468 -26.02 19.61 -7.40
C LEU A 468 -25.00 18.60 -6.89
N GLY A 469 -24.92 18.40 -5.56
CA GLY A 469 -24.06 17.38 -4.96
C GLY A 469 -24.38 15.97 -5.46
N ILE A 470 -25.67 15.62 -5.51
CA ILE A 470 -26.15 14.35 -6.04
C ILE A 470 -25.77 14.21 -7.52
N PHE A 471 -26.02 15.22 -8.34
CA PHE A 471 -25.66 15.20 -9.77
C PHE A 471 -24.17 14.89 -9.96
N TRP A 472 -23.31 15.58 -9.23
CA TRP A 472 -21.86 15.39 -9.33
C TRP A 472 -21.38 14.06 -8.77
N ALA A 473 -21.98 13.58 -7.68
CA ALA A 473 -21.72 12.24 -7.18
C ALA A 473 -22.03 11.20 -8.28
N VAL A 474 -23.16 11.32 -8.97
CA VAL A 474 -23.52 10.42 -10.09
C VAL A 474 -22.48 10.50 -11.21
N VAL A 475 -22.09 11.71 -11.63
CA VAL A 475 -21.08 11.90 -12.69
C VAL A 475 -19.75 11.23 -12.33
N PHE A 476 -19.23 11.42 -11.11
CA PHE A 476 -17.97 10.79 -10.71
C PHE A 476 -18.06 9.28 -10.58
N ASN A 477 -19.19 8.74 -10.10
CA ASN A 477 -19.40 7.29 -10.04
C ASN A 477 -19.45 6.68 -11.45
N LEU A 478 -20.12 7.33 -12.40
CA LEU A 478 -20.14 6.90 -13.80
C LEU A 478 -18.76 7.01 -14.45
N MET A 479 -17.99 8.05 -14.13
CA MET A 479 -16.63 8.24 -14.65
C MET A 479 -15.68 7.16 -14.12
N LEU A 480 -15.71 6.88 -12.82
CA LEU A 480 -14.93 5.81 -12.19
C LEU A 480 -15.30 4.43 -12.78
N PHE A 481 -16.59 4.15 -12.94
CA PHE A 481 -17.05 2.92 -13.57
C PHE A 481 -16.54 2.82 -15.04
N SER A 482 -16.65 3.91 -15.80
CA SER A 482 -16.19 3.98 -17.19
C SER A 482 -14.68 3.79 -17.31
N GLU A 483 -13.89 4.34 -16.37
CA GLU A 483 -12.44 4.13 -16.31
C GLU A 483 -12.11 2.65 -16.11
N ILE A 484 -12.74 2.01 -15.13
CA ILE A 484 -12.51 0.59 -14.80
C ILE A 484 -12.86 -0.30 -15.99
N VAL A 485 -14.02 -0.07 -16.61
CA VAL A 485 -14.45 -0.77 -17.82
C VAL A 485 -13.48 -0.50 -18.97
N GLY A 486 -13.03 0.75 -19.13
CA GLY A 486 -12.02 1.15 -20.09
C GLY A 486 -10.70 0.40 -19.92
N ILE A 487 -10.23 0.20 -18.68
CA ILE A 487 -9.03 -0.60 -18.36
C ILE A 487 -9.22 -2.06 -18.79
N ILE A 488 -10.40 -2.65 -18.55
CA ILE A 488 -10.72 -4.02 -18.96
C ILE A 488 -10.69 -4.14 -20.49
N PHE A 489 -11.37 -3.24 -21.20
CA PHE A 489 -11.38 -3.22 -22.66
C PHE A 489 -10.00 -2.95 -23.25
N LEU A 490 -9.21 -2.06 -22.64
CA LEU A 490 -7.83 -1.82 -23.01
C LEU A 490 -7.00 -3.11 -22.89
N GLY A 491 -7.24 -3.91 -21.86
CA GLY A 491 -6.63 -5.22 -21.71
C GLY A 491 -7.07 -6.21 -22.78
N TYR A 492 -8.37 -6.25 -23.07
CA TYR A 492 -8.96 -7.11 -24.09
C TYR A 492 -8.43 -6.79 -25.50
N PHE A 493 -8.57 -5.55 -25.97
CA PHE A 493 -8.18 -5.15 -27.31
C PHE A 493 -6.67 -5.21 -27.59
N ASN A 494 -5.85 -5.22 -26.54
CA ASN A 494 -4.40 -5.32 -26.67
C ASN A 494 -3.86 -6.72 -26.35
N ASN A 495 -4.73 -7.71 -26.10
CA ASN A 495 -4.34 -9.06 -25.70
C ASN A 495 -3.44 -9.08 -24.45
N LYS A 496 -3.70 -8.17 -23.51
CA LYS A 496 -2.91 -7.99 -22.28
C LYS A 496 -3.73 -8.40 -21.06
N ASN A 497 -3.57 -9.67 -20.65
CA ASN A 497 -4.21 -10.26 -19.46
C ASN A 497 -4.05 -9.42 -18.18
N PHE A 498 -2.95 -8.67 -18.09
CA PHE A 498 -2.66 -7.84 -16.93
C PHE A 498 -3.71 -6.74 -16.69
N PHE A 499 -4.08 -5.99 -17.73
CA PHE A 499 -5.07 -4.90 -17.60
C PHE A 499 -6.47 -5.45 -17.32
N ILE A 500 -6.83 -6.59 -17.92
CA ILE A 500 -8.09 -7.29 -17.61
C ILE A 500 -8.14 -7.63 -16.12
N ASN A 501 -7.08 -8.26 -15.58
CA ASN A 501 -7.00 -8.60 -14.17
C ASN A 501 -7.02 -7.35 -13.26
N LEU A 502 -6.32 -6.29 -13.65
CA LEU A 502 -6.28 -5.03 -12.88
C LEU A 502 -7.66 -4.36 -12.83
N GLY A 503 -8.35 -4.26 -13.97
CA GLY A 503 -9.70 -3.70 -14.02
C GLY A 503 -10.71 -4.55 -13.25
N ILE A 504 -10.59 -5.88 -13.28
CA ILE A 504 -11.40 -6.77 -12.43
C ILE A 504 -11.17 -6.48 -10.95
N VAL A 505 -9.91 -6.33 -10.52
CA VAL A 505 -9.59 -5.98 -9.12
C VAL A 505 -10.21 -4.64 -8.73
N PHE A 506 -10.08 -3.60 -9.56
CA PHE A 506 -10.71 -2.31 -9.28
C PHE A 506 -12.24 -2.39 -9.26
N MET A 507 -12.84 -3.18 -10.16
CA MET A 507 -14.28 -3.40 -10.16
C MET A 507 -14.73 -4.10 -8.86
N SER A 508 -13.98 -5.09 -8.38
CA SER A 508 -14.25 -5.73 -7.09
C SER A 508 -14.15 -4.75 -5.92
N ILE A 509 -13.13 -3.89 -5.91
CA ILE A 509 -12.98 -2.82 -4.89
C ILE A 509 -14.14 -1.83 -4.96
N LEU A 510 -14.54 -1.39 -6.17
CA LEU A 510 -15.66 -0.50 -6.38
C LEU A 510 -16.96 -1.07 -5.83
N ILE A 511 -17.29 -2.32 -6.20
CA ILE A 511 -18.47 -3.01 -5.70
C ILE A 511 -18.40 -3.09 -4.17
N PHE A 512 -17.26 -3.54 -3.62
CA PHE A 512 -17.10 -3.70 -2.19
C PHE A 512 -17.36 -2.38 -1.45
N VAL A 513 -16.67 -1.30 -1.81
CA VAL A 513 -16.80 -0.03 -1.12
C VAL A 513 -18.20 0.58 -1.31
N LYS A 514 -18.75 0.60 -2.52
CA LYS A 514 -20.11 1.14 -2.76
C LYS A 514 -21.19 0.32 -2.05
N TYR A 515 -20.96 -0.97 -1.93
CA TYR A 515 -21.83 -1.85 -1.16
C TYR A 515 -21.80 -1.46 0.32
N PHE A 516 -20.63 -1.24 0.93
CA PHE A 516 -20.54 -0.77 2.32
C PHE A 516 -21.11 0.64 2.51
N ASP A 517 -20.84 1.57 1.60
CA ASP A 517 -21.38 2.93 1.66
C ASP A 517 -22.92 2.93 1.66
N TRP A 518 -23.55 2.08 0.83
CA TRP A 518 -25.00 2.08 0.69
C TRP A 518 -25.68 1.17 1.72
N PHE A 519 -25.29 -0.10 1.83
CA PHE A 519 -26.06 -1.09 2.58
C PHE A 519 -25.80 -1.11 4.09
N PHE A 520 -24.68 -0.55 4.57
CA PHE A 520 -24.36 -0.56 6.01
C PHE A 520 -25.35 0.28 6.84
N ALA A 521 -26.01 1.25 6.21
CA ALA A 521 -27.00 2.11 6.87
C ALA A 521 -28.43 1.51 6.90
N PHE A 522 -28.77 0.58 6.00
CA PHE A 522 -30.16 0.18 5.76
C PHE A 522 -30.56 -1.21 6.30
N LEU A 523 -29.61 -2.09 6.66
CA LEU A 523 -29.90 -3.49 7.04
C LEU A 523 -29.36 -3.87 8.41
N ASP A 524 -30.10 -4.77 9.09
CA ASP A 524 -29.58 -5.48 10.26
C ASP A 524 -28.28 -6.21 9.92
N LYS A 525 -27.26 -6.02 10.77
CA LYS A 525 -25.87 -6.44 10.52
C LYS A 525 -25.76 -7.90 10.09
N SER A 526 -26.55 -8.80 10.68
CA SER A 526 -26.53 -10.23 10.38
C SER A 526 -27.08 -10.57 8.99
N ILE A 527 -28.22 -9.98 8.60
CA ILE A 527 -28.84 -10.18 7.28
C ILE A 527 -27.97 -9.55 6.20
N PHE A 528 -27.40 -8.38 6.51
CA PHE A 528 -26.42 -7.70 5.67
C PHE A 528 -25.25 -8.62 5.32
N PHE A 529 -24.59 -9.27 6.30
CA PHE A 529 -23.43 -10.13 6.00
C PHE A 529 -23.78 -11.36 5.15
N ILE A 530 -24.96 -11.96 5.37
CA ILE A 530 -25.41 -13.12 4.58
C ILE A 530 -25.73 -12.69 3.13
N GLY A 531 -26.50 -11.62 2.96
CA GLY A 531 -26.83 -11.06 1.65
C GLY A 531 -25.58 -10.61 0.89
N ALA A 532 -24.65 -9.94 1.58
CA ALA A 532 -23.36 -9.51 1.06
C ALA A 532 -22.54 -10.70 0.54
N GLY A 533 -22.45 -11.76 1.34
CA GLY A 533 -21.70 -12.97 0.98
C GLY A 533 -22.24 -13.61 -0.30
N ILE A 534 -23.56 -13.77 -0.39
CA ILE A 534 -24.22 -14.34 -1.58
C ILE A 534 -24.02 -13.43 -2.80
N LEU A 535 -24.24 -12.12 -2.67
CA LEU A 535 -24.11 -11.19 -3.78
C LEU A 535 -22.67 -11.10 -4.29
N LEU A 536 -21.69 -10.97 -3.38
CA LEU A 536 -20.26 -10.95 -3.74
C LEU A 536 -19.84 -12.27 -4.40
N PHE A 537 -20.37 -13.40 -3.95
CA PHE A 537 -20.10 -14.70 -4.56
C PHE A 537 -20.66 -14.77 -5.99
N VAL A 538 -21.92 -14.39 -6.20
CA VAL A 538 -22.57 -14.40 -7.52
C VAL A 538 -21.85 -13.47 -8.49
N VAL A 539 -21.57 -12.23 -8.07
CA VAL A 539 -20.87 -11.26 -8.91
C VAL A 539 -19.44 -11.71 -9.21
N GLY A 540 -18.70 -12.19 -8.21
CA GLY A 540 -17.37 -12.74 -8.38
C GLY A 540 -17.33 -13.92 -9.36
N TRP A 541 -18.33 -14.80 -9.29
CA TRP A 541 -18.47 -15.91 -10.24
C TRP A 541 -18.70 -15.41 -11.68
N PHE A 542 -19.62 -14.47 -11.90
CA PHE A 542 -19.85 -13.90 -13.23
C PHE A 542 -18.61 -13.19 -13.79
N MET A 543 -17.88 -12.44 -12.95
CA MET A 543 -16.64 -11.78 -13.34
C MET A 543 -15.56 -12.79 -13.75
N GLU A 544 -15.37 -13.87 -12.99
CA GLU A 544 -14.42 -14.93 -13.34
C GLU A 544 -14.82 -15.67 -14.63
N LYS A 545 -16.12 -15.90 -14.83
CA LYS A 545 -16.64 -16.50 -16.07
C LYS A 545 -16.36 -15.59 -17.28
N GLY A 546 -16.65 -14.29 -17.17
CA GLY A 546 -16.35 -13.30 -18.21
C GLY A 546 -14.85 -13.21 -18.52
N ARG A 547 -14.01 -13.22 -17.49
CA ARG A 547 -12.56 -13.25 -17.65
C ARG A 547 -12.08 -14.50 -18.39
N ARG A 548 -12.59 -15.68 -18.04
CA ARG A 548 -12.23 -16.94 -18.72
C ARG A 548 -12.62 -16.92 -20.19
N TYR A 549 -13.80 -16.41 -20.51
CA TYR A 549 -14.26 -16.25 -21.89
C TYR A 549 -13.31 -15.34 -22.68
N MET A 550 -13.00 -14.15 -22.17
CA MET A 550 -12.07 -13.21 -22.81
C MET A 550 -10.67 -13.82 -23.03
N LEU A 551 -10.13 -14.50 -22.03
CA LEU A 551 -8.80 -15.13 -22.15
C LEU A 551 -8.79 -16.28 -23.15
N SER A 552 -9.89 -17.03 -23.26
CA SER A 552 -10.01 -18.12 -24.24
C SER A 552 -10.11 -17.59 -25.67
N ALA A 553 -10.81 -16.46 -25.87
CA ALA A 553 -10.88 -15.77 -27.16
C ALA A 553 -9.51 -15.29 -27.63
N ILE A 554 -8.75 -14.63 -26.73
CA ILE A 554 -7.38 -14.17 -27.01
C ILE A 554 -6.47 -15.33 -27.41
N LYS A 555 -6.52 -16.45 -26.67
CA LYS A 555 -5.70 -17.64 -26.97
C LYS A 555 -6.05 -18.25 -28.34
N LYS A 556 -7.33 -18.23 -28.72
CA LYS A 556 -7.79 -18.75 -30.03
C LYS A 556 -7.27 -17.90 -31.18
N GLU A 557 -7.30 -16.57 -31.03
CA GLU A 557 -6.74 -15.65 -32.03
C GLU A 557 -5.21 -15.83 -32.18
N GLU A 558 -4.47 -15.96 -31.09
CA GLU A 558 -3.01 -16.22 -31.14
C GLU A 558 -2.67 -17.52 -31.87
N ILE A 559 -3.46 -18.58 -31.69
CA ILE A 559 -3.26 -19.85 -32.41
C ILE A 559 -3.53 -19.66 -33.91
N SER A 560 -4.62 -18.97 -34.27
CA SER A 560 -4.98 -18.72 -35.68
C SER A 560 -4.00 -17.85 -36.44
N GLN A 561 -3.23 -16.98 -35.77
CA GLN A 561 -2.20 -16.14 -36.41
C GLN A 561 -0.86 -16.86 -36.59
N ASN A 562 -0.64 -17.97 -35.89
CA ASN A 562 0.59 -18.77 -35.97
C ASN A 562 0.46 -19.97 -36.92
N GLN A 563 -0.75 -20.23 -37.43
CA GLN A 563 -1.04 -21.16 -38.53
C GLN A 563 -1.07 -20.37 -39.84
#